data_AF-A0A351BM98-F1
#
_entry.id   AF-A0A351BM98-F1
#
_cell.length_a   1.000
_cell.length_b   1.000
_cell.length_c   1.000
_cell.angle_alpha   90.00
_cell.angle_beta   90.00
_cell.angle_gamma   90.00
#
_symmetry.space_group_name_H-M   'P 1'
#
loop_
_entity.id
_entity.type
_entity.pdbx_description
1 polymer ?
#
loop_
_entity_poly.entity_id
_entity_poly.type
_entity_poly.pdbx_seq_one_letter_code
_entity_poly.pdbx_strand_id
1 'polypeptide(L)'
;MHDIQQIIDEAWENRNSLQPDAAPAAVTQAVADAIEQLDGGRLRVAEKIDGKWVTHQWLKKAVLLSFRLQENRVFDGGAMRYYDKVANKFADYDAERFARGGFRVVPPAAARRGSFIGRNVVLMPCYVNIGAYVDEGTMVDTWATVGSCAQIGKNVHLSGGVGIGGVLEPLQAN
;
A
#
# COMPACT_ATOMS: atom_id res chain seq x y z
N MET A 1 10.29 11.84 -20.45
CA MET A 1 9.98 11.38 -19.08
C MET A 1 10.49 9.96 -19.00
N HIS A 2 11.52 9.71 -18.19
CA HIS A 2 12.00 8.35 -17.97
C HIS A 2 10.84 7.49 -17.46
N ASP A 3 10.77 6.26 -17.94
CA ASP A 3 9.80 5.29 -17.44
C ASP A 3 10.08 5.06 -15.95
N ILE A 4 9.09 5.36 -15.08
CA ILE A 4 9.18 5.17 -13.63
C ILE A 4 9.63 3.75 -13.29
N GLN A 5 9.19 2.77 -14.08
CA GLN A 5 9.58 1.39 -13.93
C GLN A 5 11.09 1.20 -14.11
N GLN A 6 11.69 1.81 -15.14
CA GLN A 6 13.12 1.70 -15.41
C GLN A 6 13.95 2.23 -14.24
N ILE A 7 13.58 3.39 -13.68
CA ILE A 7 14.27 3.97 -12.52
C ILE A 7 14.18 3.02 -11.32
N ILE A 8 13.01 2.45 -11.06
CA ILE A 8 12.80 1.50 -9.96
C ILE A 8 13.61 0.22 -10.16
N ASP A 9 13.65 -0.31 -11.37
CA ASP A 9 14.42 -1.52 -11.69
C ASP A 9 15.93 -1.29 -11.52
N GLU A 10 16.46 -0.18 -12.03
CA GLU A 10 17.88 0.20 -11.85
C GLU A 10 18.23 0.46 -10.38
N ALA A 11 17.35 1.14 -9.65
CA ALA A 11 17.52 1.39 -8.22
C ALA A 11 17.47 0.09 -7.41
N TRP A 12 16.64 -0.88 -7.82
CA TRP A 12 16.56 -2.18 -7.18
C TRP A 12 17.87 -2.96 -7.31
N GLU A 13 18.48 -3.00 -8.48
CA GLU A 13 19.78 -3.67 -8.66
C GLU A 13 20.86 -3.05 -7.78
N ASN A 14 20.84 -1.71 -7.63
CA ASN A 14 21.78 -0.97 -6.80
C ASN A 14 21.31 -0.77 -5.35
N ARG A 15 20.25 -1.47 -4.89
CA ARG A 15 19.60 -1.17 -3.60
C ARG A 15 20.53 -1.17 -2.40
N ASN A 16 21.62 -1.94 -2.42
CA ASN A 16 22.55 -2.01 -1.30
C ASN A 16 23.33 -0.70 -1.07
N SER A 17 23.47 0.16 -2.07
CA SER A 17 24.08 1.48 -1.92
C SER A 17 23.08 2.57 -1.49
N LEU A 18 21.77 2.27 -1.51
CA LEU A 18 20.74 3.21 -1.11
C LEU A 18 20.60 3.25 0.41
N GLN A 19 20.66 4.46 0.95
CA GLN A 19 20.46 4.76 2.36
C GLN A 19 19.45 5.90 2.49
N PRO A 20 18.73 5.99 3.63
CA PRO A 20 17.95 7.17 3.97
C PRO A 20 18.82 8.44 3.85
N ASP A 21 18.22 9.52 3.36
CA ASP A 21 18.83 10.85 3.17
C ASP A 21 20.03 10.96 2.22
N ALA A 22 20.54 9.84 1.68
CA ALA A 22 21.67 9.82 0.73
C ALA A 22 21.32 9.22 -0.64
N ALA A 23 20.08 8.79 -0.85
CA ALA A 23 19.62 8.27 -2.14
C ALA A 23 19.43 9.37 -3.19
N PRO A 24 19.68 9.09 -4.49
CA PRO A 24 19.45 10.06 -5.55
C PRO A 24 18.00 10.57 -5.58
N ALA A 25 17.82 11.88 -5.80
CA ALA A 25 16.49 12.51 -5.83
C ALA A 25 15.54 11.87 -6.86
N ALA A 26 16.07 11.42 -8.00
CA ALA A 26 15.29 10.72 -9.01
C ALA A 26 14.71 9.39 -8.49
N VAL A 27 15.46 8.67 -7.67
CA VAL A 27 15.03 7.39 -7.08
C VAL A 27 13.99 7.62 -5.99
N THR A 28 14.23 8.58 -5.10
CA THR A 28 13.27 8.90 -4.04
C THR A 28 11.95 9.41 -4.61
N GLN A 29 11.99 10.24 -5.66
CA GLN A 29 10.79 10.69 -6.37
C GLN A 29 10.07 9.54 -7.08
N ALA A 30 10.78 8.69 -7.81
CA ALA A 30 10.17 7.54 -8.49
C ALA A 30 9.50 6.56 -7.51
N VAL A 31 10.12 6.30 -6.37
CA VAL A 31 9.52 5.47 -5.31
C VAL A 31 8.28 6.16 -4.73
N ALA A 32 8.38 7.46 -4.40
CA ALA A 32 7.25 8.21 -3.86
C ALA A 32 6.06 8.22 -4.83
N ASP A 33 6.30 8.44 -6.12
CA ASP A 33 5.29 8.44 -7.18
C ASP A 33 4.63 7.06 -7.34
N ALA A 34 5.42 5.98 -7.29
CA ALA A 34 4.89 4.63 -7.37
C ALA A 34 3.98 4.31 -6.16
N ILE A 35 4.41 4.68 -4.95
CA ILE A 35 3.61 4.52 -3.73
C ILE A 35 2.34 5.36 -3.78
N GLU A 36 2.40 6.59 -4.29
CA GLU A 36 1.20 7.44 -4.47
C GLU A 36 0.23 6.84 -5.49
N GLN A 37 0.73 6.31 -6.61
CA GLN A 37 -0.09 5.68 -7.62
C GLN A 37 -0.74 4.38 -7.12
N LEU A 38 -0.05 3.60 -6.28
CA LEU A 38 -0.64 2.47 -5.54
C LEU A 38 -1.70 2.95 -4.54
N ASP A 39 -1.41 4.00 -3.77
CA ASP A 39 -2.33 4.56 -2.77
C ASP A 39 -3.64 5.08 -3.39
N GLY A 40 -3.53 5.69 -4.58
CA GLY A 40 -4.65 6.18 -5.38
C GLY A 40 -5.30 5.14 -6.29
N GLY A 41 -4.80 3.90 -6.31
CA GLY A 41 -5.35 2.81 -7.14
C GLY A 41 -5.15 2.97 -8.65
N ARG A 42 -4.29 3.90 -9.08
CA ARG A 42 -3.89 4.09 -10.50
C ARG A 42 -2.97 2.97 -10.98
N LEU A 43 -2.15 2.45 -10.07
CA LEU A 43 -1.37 1.24 -10.23
C LEU A 43 -1.82 0.21 -9.21
N ARG A 44 -1.61 -1.07 -9.52
CA ARG A 44 -1.89 -2.19 -8.62
C ARG A 44 -0.85 -3.28 -8.80
N VAL A 45 -0.46 -3.96 -7.72
CA VAL A 45 0.65 -4.93 -7.75
C VAL A 45 0.37 -6.12 -8.66
N ALA A 46 -0.88 -6.56 -8.74
CA ALA A 46 -1.32 -7.55 -9.69
C ALA A 46 -2.68 -7.19 -10.28
N GLU A 47 -2.90 -7.54 -11.53
CA GLU A 47 -4.16 -7.32 -12.24
C GLU A 47 -4.47 -8.46 -13.20
N LYS A 48 -5.72 -8.52 -13.68
CA LYS A 48 -6.11 -9.49 -14.70
C LYS A 48 -5.87 -8.91 -16.10
N ILE A 49 -4.97 -9.53 -16.85
CA ILE A 49 -4.73 -9.28 -18.27
C ILE A 49 -5.09 -10.56 -19.02
N ASP A 50 -5.99 -10.47 -19.99
CA ASP A 50 -6.50 -11.63 -20.76
C ASP A 50 -6.99 -12.79 -19.87
N GLY A 51 -7.68 -12.45 -18.78
CA GLY A 51 -8.24 -13.40 -17.81
C GLY A 51 -7.24 -14.02 -16.84
N LYS A 52 -5.94 -13.73 -16.98
CA LYS A 52 -4.87 -14.24 -16.12
C LYS A 52 -4.36 -13.16 -15.18
N TRP A 53 -4.07 -13.54 -13.94
CA TRP A 53 -3.38 -12.64 -13.03
C TRP A 53 -1.94 -12.45 -13.50
N VAL A 54 -1.55 -11.19 -13.65
CA VAL A 54 -0.19 -10.75 -13.97
C VAL A 54 0.30 -9.90 -12.81
N THR A 55 1.49 -10.21 -12.31
CA THR A 55 2.15 -9.47 -11.23
C THR A 55 3.17 -8.49 -11.81
N HIS A 56 3.05 -7.23 -11.44
CA HIS A 56 3.98 -6.16 -11.77
C HIS A 56 5.11 -6.13 -10.74
N GLN A 57 6.15 -6.92 -10.95
CA GLN A 57 7.24 -7.09 -9.98
C GLN A 57 7.93 -5.77 -9.60
N TRP A 58 8.02 -4.82 -10.52
CA TRP A 58 8.61 -3.51 -10.24
C TRP A 58 7.85 -2.74 -9.16
N LEU A 59 6.54 -2.93 -9.00
CA LEU A 59 5.77 -2.33 -7.91
C LEU A 59 6.13 -2.95 -6.55
N LYS A 60 6.41 -4.26 -6.50
CA LYS A 60 6.95 -4.90 -5.28
C LYS A 60 8.34 -4.35 -4.95
N LYS A 61 9.20 -4.15 -5.97
CA LYS A 61 10.51 -3.48 -5.81
C LYS A 61 10.35 -2.06 -5.26
N ALA A 62 9.42 -1.27 -5.77
CA ALA A 62 9.13 0.08 -5.28
C ALA A 62 8.71 0.07 -3.78
N VAL A 63 7.83 -0.86 -3.38
CA VAL A 63 7.44 -1.03 -1.98
C VAL A 63 8.65 -1.38 -1.10
N LEU A 64 9.49 -2.33 -1.52
CA LEU A 64 10.69 -2.71 -0.75
C LEU A 64 11.73 -1.58 -0.68
N LEU A 65 11.92 -0.83 -1.77
CA LEU A 65 12.77 0.37 -1.79
C LEU A 65 12.23 1.44 -0.83
N SER A 66 10.92 1.63 -0.72
CA SER A 66 10.33 2.59 0.21
C SER A 66 10.74 2.32 1.67
N PHE A 67 10.87 1.04 2.06
CA PHE A 67 11.33 0.67 3.40
C PHE A 67 12.82 0.94 3.62
N ARG A 68 13.62 0.85 2.56
CA ARG A 68 15.05 1.13 2.60
C ARG A 68 15.33 2.63 2.65
N LEU A 69 14.49 3.44 2.00
CA LEU A 69 14.64 4.90 1.89
C LEU A 69 14.07 5.68 3.08
N GLN A 70 13.55 4.99 4.10
CA GLN A 70 12.93 5.61 5.26
C GLN A 70 13.48 5.02 6.55
N GLU A 71 13.78 5.89 7.51
CA GLU A 71 14.08 5.49 8.88
C GLU A 71 12.80 5.29 9.69
N ASN A 72 12.91 4.50 10.74
CA ASN A 72 11.84 4.44 11.72
C ASN A 72 11.75 5.77 12.45
N ARG A 73 10.52 6.22 12.72
CA ARG A 73 10.25 7.43 13.49
C ARG A 73 9.12 7.17 14.47
N VAL A 74 9.03 8.03 15.48
CA VAL A 74 7.92 7.99 16.42
C VAL A 74 6.66 8.53 15.73
N PHE A 75 5.59 7.75 15.75
CA PHE A 75 4.25 8.22 15.41
C PHE A 75 3.44 8.44 16.68
N ASP A 76 2.84 9.62 16.78
CA ASP A 76 1.96 9.98 17.89
C ASP A 76 0.52 9.52 17.61
N GLY A 77 -0.02 8.69 18.51
CA GLY A 77 -1.40 8.21 18.49
C GLY A 77 -2.22 8.69 19.69
N GLY A 78 -1.84 9.81 20.31
CA GLY A 78 -2.43 10.32 21.53
C GLY A 78 -1.87 9.59 22.76
N ALA A 79 -2.69 8.76 23.41
CA ALA A 79 -2.24 8.00 24.59
C ALA A 79 -1.21 6.90 24.24
N MET A 80 -1.06 6.56 22.96
CA MET A 80 -0.14 5.54 22.46
C MET A 80 0.98 6.17 21.62
N ARG A 81 2.16 5.56 21.63
CA ARG A 81 3.28 5.88 20.73
C ARG A 81 3.67 4.65 19.93
N TYR A 82 3.98 4.85 18.65
CA TYR A 82 4.44 3.80 17.76
C TYR A 82 5.83 4.15 17.20
N TYR A 83 6.59 3.15 16.76
CA TYR A 83 7.90 3.33 16.13
C TYR A 83 7.96 2.47 14.86
N ASP A 84 7.77 3.12 13.72
CA ASP A 84 7.73 2.48 12.39
C ASP A 84 8.20 3.50 11.33
N LYS A 85 8.42 3.04 10.10
CA LYS A 85 8.79 3.87 8.95
C LYS A 85 7.66 4.04 7.93
N VAL A 86 6.62 3.20 8.00
CA VAL A 86 5.49 3.27 7.06
C VAL A 86 4.35 4.09 7.68
N ALA A 87 4.06 5.24 7.08
CA ALA A 87 2.96 6.08 7.52
C ALA A 87 1.58 5.41 7.35
N ASN A 88 0.63 5.78 8.19
CA ASN A 88 -0.78 5.47 7.98
C ASN A 88 -1.29 6.21 6.72
N LYS A 89 -2.12 5.54 5.91
CA LYS A 89 -2.76 6.11 4.70
C LYS A 89 -3.48 7.42 5.00
N PHE A 90 -4.12 7.49 6.17
CA PHE A 90 -5.00 8.57 6.58
C PHE A 90 -4.30 9.66 7.41
N ALA A 91 -2.97 9.57 7.61
CA ALA A 91 -2.23 10.49 8.49
C ALA A 91 -2.43 11.98 8.11
N ASP A 92 -2.51 12.25 6.81
CA ASP A 92 -2.67 13.61 6.25
C ASP A 92 -4.04 13.80 5.56
N TYR A 93 -5.07 13.03 5.95
CA TYR A 93 -6.42 13.18 5.38
C TYR A 93 -7.22 14.26 6.10
N ASP A 94 -7.83 15.14 5.32
CA ASP A 94 -8.88 16.05 5.78
C ASP A 94 -10.29 15.50 5.43
N ALA A 95 -11.33 16.22 5.88
CA ALA A 95 -12.71 15.85 5.65
C ALA A 95 -13.08 15.77 4.15
N GLU A 96 -12.50 16.64 3.32
CA GLU A 96 -12.78 16.66 1.88
C GLU A 96 -12.20 15.42 1.19
N ARG A 97 -10.97 15.04 1.56
CA ARG A 97 -10.30 13.85 1.03
C ARG A 97 -11.02 12.57 1.44
N PHE A 98 -11.53 12.49 2.67
CA PHE A 98 -12.42 11.38 3.09
C PHE A 98 -13.71 11.35 2.28
N ALA A 99 -14.40 12.48 2.12
CA ALA A 99 -15.64 12.56 1.35
C ALA A 99 -15.43 12.15 -0.12
N ARG A 100 -14.33 12.59 -0.73
CA ARG A 100 -13.95 12.24 -2.11
C ARG A 100 -13.67 10.75 -2.27
N GLY A 101 -12.95 10.16 -1.30
CA GLY A 101 -12.66 8.72 -1.27
C GLY A 101 -13.93 7.86 -1.17
N GLY A 102 -14.94 8.32 -0.43
CA GLY A 102 -16.25 7.68 -0.40
C GLY A 102 -16.28 6.31 0.28
N PHE A 103 -15.32 6.04 1.15
CA PHE A 103 -15.24 4.84 1.99
C PHE A 103 -15.43 5.22 3.47
N ARG A 104 -15.64 4.21 4.31
CA ARG A 104 -15.77 4.38 5.77
C ARG A 104 -14.61 3.71 6.48
N VAL A 105 -13.99 4.44 7.40
CA VAL A 105 -12.93 3.95 8.29
C VAL A 105 -13.47 3.97 9.72
N VAL A 106 -13.88 2.80 10.23
CA VAL A 106 -14.45 2.68 11.57
C VAL A 106 -13.31 2.57 12.58
N PRO A 107 -13.22 3.43 13.61
CA PRO A 107 -12.16 3.32 14.60
C PRO A 107 -12.15 1.95 15.30
N PRO A 108 -10.98 1.30 15.51
CA PRO A 108 -9.61 1.73 15.20
C PRO A 108 -9.01 1.15 13.89
N ALA A 109 -9.77 1.03 12.80
CA ALA A 109 -9.24 0.51 11.53
C ALA A 109 -8.00 1.26 11.05
N ALA A 110 -7.02 0.52 10.50
CA ALA A 110 -5.77 1.08 10.00
C ALA A 110 -5.42 0.55 8.61
N ALA A 111 -4.90 1.44 7.77
CA ALA A 111 -4.36 1.10 6.45
C ALA A 111 -2.99 1.77 6.31
N ARG A 112 -2.00 1.07 5.75
CA ARG A 112 -0.69 1.67 5.43
C ARG A 112 -0.76 2.48 4.14
N ARG A 113 -0.03 3.59 4.08
CA ARG A 113 0.16 4.36 2.84
C ARG A 113 0.66 3.43 1.72
N GLY A 114 0.13 3.60 0.52
CA GLY A 114 0.41 2.73 -0.62
C GLY A 114 -0.55 1.54 -0.72
N SER A 115 -1.66 1.55 0.03
CA SER A 115 -2.78 0.63 -0.18
C SER A 115 -3.98 1.40 -0.75
N PHE A 116 -4.69 0.78 -1.70
CA PHE A 116 -5.89 1.37 -2.29
C PHE A 116 -7.15 0.89 -1.59
N ILE A 117 -8.04 1.83 -1.30
CA ILE A 117 -9.37 1.60 -0.73
C ILE A 117 -10.41 2.21 -1.68
N GLY A 118 -11.23 1.37 -2.30
CA GLY A 118 -12.25 1.76 -3.27
C GLY A 118 -13.44 2.47 -2.66
N ARG A 119 -14.27 3.07 -3.51
CA ARG A 119 -15.51 3.72 -3.11
C ARG A 119 -16.48 2.70 -2.49
N ASN A 120 -17.26 3.13 -1.50
CA ASN A 120 -18.23 2.33 -0.75
C ASN A 120 -17.63 1.18 0.06
N VAL A 121 -16.30 1.09 0.20
CA VAL A 121 -15.67 0.13 1.10
C VAL A 121 -15.96 0.51 2.56
N VAL A 122 -16.21 -0.49 3.40
CA VAL A 122 -16.32 -0.34 4.85
C VAL A 122 -15.17 -1.10 5.51
N LEU A 123 -14.28 -0.35 6.15
CA LEU A 123 -13.24 -0.88 7.02
C LEU A 123 -13.78 -0.85 8.45
N MET A 124 -14.26 -1.99 8.94
CA MET A 124 -14.46 -2.21 10.38
C MET A 124 -13.08 -2.24 11.08
N PRO A 125 -12.97 -2.35 12.42
CA PRO A 125 -11.66 -2.48 13.08
C PRO A 125 -10.80 -3.59 12.46
N CYS A 126 -9.90 -3.24 11.54
CA CYS A 126 -9.19 -4.16 10.68
C CYS A 126 -7.80 -3.60 10.31
N TYR A 127 -7.01 -4.39 9.58
CA TYR A 127 -5.72 -3.96 9.08
C TYR A 127 -5.56 -4.19 7.58
N VAL A 128 -5.18 -3.15 6.83
CA VAL A 128 -4.85 -3.22 5.39
C VAL A 128 -3.39 -2.83 5.17
N ASN A 129 -2.59 -3.75 4.65
CA ASN A 129 -1.15 -3.55 4.48
C ASN A 129 -0.81 -2.92 3.12
N ILE A 130 0.42 -2.40 2.99
CA ILE A 130 0.91 -1.71 1.79
C ILE A 130 0.84 -2.58 0.52
N GLY A 131 0.52 -1.96 -0.61
CA GLY A 131 0.37 -2.62 -1.92
C GLY A 131 -0.96 -3.36 -2.09
N ALA A 132 -1.78 -3.49 -1.03
CA ALA A 132 -3.10 -4.08 -1.15
C ALA A 132 -4.04 -3.22 -2.00
N TYR A 133 -4.95 -3.88 -2.70
CA TYR A 133 -6.01 -3.25 -3.48
C TYR A 133 -7.36 -3.76 -3.01
N VAL A 134 -8.15 -2.91 -2.37
CA VAL A 134 -9.51 -3.25 -1.89
C VAL A 134 -10.52 -2.54 -2.77
N ASP A 135 -11.13 -3.27 -3.71
CA ASP A 135 -12.03 -2.70 -4.72
C ASP A 135 -13.44 -2.40 -4.16
N GLU A 136 -14.21 -1.67 -4.94
CA GLU A 136 -15.46 -1.01 -4.58
C GLU A 136 -16.49 -1.93 -3.91
N GLY A 137 -17.21 -1.38 -2.92
CA GLY A 137 -18.30 -2.08 -2.23
C GLY A 137 -17.87 -3.22 -1.31
N THR A 138 -16.57 -3.44 -1.12
CA THR A 138 -16.06 -4.49 -0.23
C THR A 138 -16.32 -4.18 1.24
N MET A 139 -16.68 -5.21 2.00
CA MET A 139 -16.77 -5.19 3.45
C MET A 139 -15.56 -5.90 4.06
N VAL A 140 -14.79 -5.19 4.88
CA VAL A 140 -13.68 -5.73 5.67
C VAL A 140 -14.08 -5.69 7.13
N ASP A 141 -14.55 -6.83 7.65
CA ASP A 141 -15.13 -6.91 9.00
C ASP A 141 -14.08 -6.88 10.12
N THR A 142 -14.60 -6.83 11.34
CA THR A 142 -13.82 -6.72 12.57
C THR A 142 -12.76 -7.82 12.66
N TRP A 143 -11.53 -7.40 12.91
CA TRP A 143 -10.31 -8.20 13.01
C TRP A 143 -9.93 -8.97 11.74
N ALA A 144 -10.51 -8.61 10.59
CA ALA A 144 -9.99 -9.06 9.32
C ALA A 144 -8.65 -8.39 9.00
N THR A 145 -7.82 -9.08 8.21
CA THR A 145 -6.53 -8.57 7.73
C THR A 145 -6.43 -8.74 6.21
N VAL A 146 -6.06 -7.66 5.52
CA VAL A 146 -5.70 -7.67 4.10
C VAL A 146 -4.19 -7.45 3.99
N GLY A 147 -3.45 -8.53 3.72
CA GLY A 147 -2.00 -8.54 3.68
C GLY A 147 -1.39 -7.77 2.51
N SER A 148 -0.06 -7.59 2.56
CA SER A 148 0.65 -6.81 1.54
C SER A 148 0.43 -7.35 0.14
N CYS A 149 0.19 -6.47 -0.82
CA CYS A 149 -0.05 -6.82 -2.23
C CYS A 149 -1.34 -7.63 -2.52
N ALA A 150 -2.18 -7.94 -1.52
CA ALA A 150 -3.42 -8.68 -1.73
C ALA A 150 -4.39 -7.92 -2.64
N GLN A 151 -5.11 -8.64 -3.51
CA GLN A 151 -6.05 -8.07 -4.47
C GLN A 151 -7.47 -8.53 -4.12
N ILE A 152 -8.26 -7.65 -3.52
CA ILE A 152 -9.66 -7.90 -3.14
C ILE A 152 -10.56 -7.27 -4.21
N GLY A 153 -11.40 -8.10 -4.83
CA GLY A 153 -12.32 -7.68 -5.88
C GLY A 153 -13.52 -6.88 -5.37
N LYS A 154 -14.40 -6.47 -6.28
CA LYS A 154 -15.61 -5.70 -5.95
C LYS A 154 -16.60 -6.55 -5.17
N ASN A 155 -17.33 -5.91 -4.25
CA ASN A 155 -18.41 -6.53 -3.47
C ASN A 155 -18.01 -7.80 -2.73
N VAL A 156 -16.73 -7.92 -2.35
CA VAL A 156 -16.26 -9.02 -1.50
C VAL A 156 -16.70 -8.76 -0.06
N HIS A 157 -17.01 -9.83 0.67
CA HIS A 157 -17.24 -9.77 2.11
C HIS A 157 -16.15 -10.59 2.81
N LEU A 158 -15.19 -9.90 3.43
CA LEU A 158 -14.24 -10.51 4.35
C LEU A 158 -14.84 -10.47 5.75
N SER A 159 -15.43 -11.58 6.18
CA SER A 159 -16.07 -11.71 7.50
C SER A 159 -15.08 -11.52 8.66
N GLY A 160 -15.62 -11.43 9.87
CA GLY A 160 -14.81 -11.19 11.06
C GLY A 160 -13.67 -12.20 11.24
N GLY A 161 -12.46 -11.70 11.55
CA GLY A 161 -11.27 -12.52 11.76
C GLY A 161 -10.64 -13.14 10.50
N VAL A 162 -11.17 -12.87 9.29
CA VAL A 162 -10.60 -13.40 8.04
C VAL A 162 -9.21 -12.83 7.80
N GLY A 163 -8.22 -13.70 7.62
CA GLY A 163 -6.86 -13.34 7.25
C GLY A 163 -6.59 -13.60 5.77
N ILE A 164 -6.37 -12.55 4.99
CA ILE A 164 -5.83 -12.64 3.63
C ILE A 164 -4.32 -12.40 3.72
N GLY A 165 -3.53 -13.45 3.46
CA GLY A 165 -2.07 -13.40 3.54
C GLY A 165 -1.46 -12.37 2.59
N GLY A 166 -0.34 -11.78 3.00
CA GLY A 166 0.43 -10.86 2.17
C GLY A 166 1.56 -11.57 1.44
N VAL A 167 1.85 -11.13 0.21
CA VAL A 167 2.94 -11.68 -0.62
C VAL A 167 3.72 -10.53 -1.27
N LEU A 168 4.64 -9.96 -0.49
CA LEU A 168 5.61 -8.96 -0.99
C LEU A 168 6.89 -9.63 -1.50
N GLU A 169 7.36 -10.64 -0.78
CA GLU A 169 8.47 -11.50 -1.18
C GLU A 169 8.00 -12.96 -1.16
N PRO A 170 8.53 -13.82 -2.05
CA PRO A 170 9.53 -13.50 -3.08
C PRO A 170 8.91 -12.74 -4.27
N LEU A 171 9.73 -11.94 -4.98
CA LEU A 171 9.26 -11.07 -6.07
C LEU A 171 8.50 -11.85 -7.16
N GLN A 172 9.00 -13.05 -7.48
CA GLN A 172 8.47 -13.96 -8.49
C GLN A 172 7.25 -14.77 -8.06
N ALA A 173 6.77 -14.64 -6.82
CA ALA A 173 5.49 -15.23 -6.44
C ALA A 173 4.37 -14.52 -7.22
N ASN A 174 3.88 -15.19 -8.26
CA ASN A 174 2.87 -14.75 -9.21
C ASN A 174 1.55 -15.50 -9.00
#